data_AF-A0A924D4P8-F1
#
_entry.id   AF-A0A924D4P8-F1
#
_cell.length_a   1.000
_cell.length_b   1.000
_cell.length_c   1.000
_cell.angle_alpha   90.00
_cell.angle_beta   90.00
_cell.angle_gamma   90.00
#
_symmetry.space_group_name_H-M   'P 1'
#
loop_
_entity.id
_entity.type
_entity.pdbx_description
1 polymer ?
#
loop_
_entity_poly.entity_id
_entity_poly.type
_entity_poly.pdbx_seq_one_letter_code
_entity_poly.pdbx_strand_id
1 'polypeptide(L)'
;MTEKLIQKAKQLAMIPSVCNWFQYFAQETWDRIGYARTRRGLEIWETTITQNLIFEFHTSKDLYNSLLPRTWGIDILESVNESTNGNDIELFVETTDGILFFAVQAKIINHKGFKRAGMIDGNYPFMNHEVSGNNQIDLLCDYADRKGGVPLYLLYNYVKNNFPSKNLCYINFEIEQYGCSISNAKNIRANNFKGGVWAIPTFLELHPDKALPWFVIPCCFLNKTKAEVLKMLQATDLDKNTIKNYDLYDIQTDREWKSLKPFTDIEPDFVEKNRLNSEEENDKIEKLRFNPRFRVIISPNLSYQRKQ
;
A
#
# COMPACT_ATOMS: atom_id res chain seq x y z
N MET A 1 2.95 5.31 -29.45
CA MET A 1 3.40 4.44 -28.33
C MET A 1 4.92 4.48 -28.32
N THR A 2 5.56 4.95 -27.24
CA THR A 2 7.02 5.14 -27.22
C THR A 2 7.76 3.81 -27.18
N GLU A 3 9.00 3.76 -27.67
CA GLU A 3 9.83 2.55 -27.71
C GLU A 3 10.06 1.92 -26.33
N LYS A 4 10.11 2.76 -25.27
CA LYS A 4 10.13 2.33 -23.86
C LYS A 4 8.82 1.67 -23.41
N LEU A 5 7.67 2.18 -23.85
CA LEU A 5 6.36 1.55 -23.61
C LEU A 5 6.28 0.18 -24.29
N ILE A 6 6.91 -0.01 -25.45
CA ILE A 6 6.97 -1.31 -26.14
C ILE A 6 7.89 -2.30 -25.41
N GLN A 7 9.04 -1.88 -24.89
CA GLN A 7 9.90 -2.73 -24.06
C GLN A 7 9.25 -3.10 -22.73
N LYS A 8 8.64 -2.14 -22.05
CA LYS A 8 7.85 -2.37 -20.84
C LYS A 8 6.66 -3.28 -21.14
N ALA A 9 5.98 -3.11 -22.28
CA ALA A 9 4.93 -4.02 -22.73
C ALA A 9 5.44 -5.42 -23.07
N LYS A 10 6.68 -5.60 -23.53
CA LYS A 10 7.28 -6.95 -23.69
C LYS A 10 7.58 -7.61 -22.34
N GLN A 11 8.04 -6.84 -21.35
CA GLN A 11 8.23 -7.32 -19.98
C GLN A 11 6.88 -7.62 -19.28
N LEU A 12 5.89 -6.74 -19.46
CA LEU A 12 4.54 -6.86 -18.90
C LEU A 12 3.65 -7.85 -19.67
N ALA A 13 3.88 -8.09 -20.96
CA ALA A 13 3.21 -9.17 -21.71
C ALA A 13 3.57 -10.55 -21.15
N MET A 14 4.64 -10.65 -20.36
CA MET A 14 4.98 -11.84 -19.57
C MET A 14 4.35 -11.84 -18.16
N ILE A 15 3.62 -10.79 -17.78
CA ILE A 15 2.88 -10.68 -16.52
C ILE A 15 1.38 -10.82 -16.81
N PRO A 16 0.85 -12.06 -16.81
CA PRO A 16 -0.52 -12.33 -17.29
C PRO A 16 -1.63 -11.92 -16.31
N SER A 17 -1.30 -11.43 -15.11
CA SER A 17 -2.29 -11.11 -14.08
C SER A 17 -1.81 -10.05 -13.08
N VAL A 18 -2.76 -9.42 -12.39
CA VAL A 18 -2.50 -8.52 -11.26
C VAL A 18 -1.67 -9.22 -10.17
N CYS A 19 -1.94 -10.51 -9.92
CA CYS A 19 -1.19 -11.33 -8.98
C CYS A 19 0.31 -11.41 -9.35
N ASN A 20 0.62 -11.65 -10.63
CA ASN A 20 2.01 -11.70 -11.09
C ASN A 20 2.68 -10.32 -11.06
N TRP A 21 1.91 -9.26 -11.29
CA TRP A 21 2.42 -7.89 -11.19
C TRP A 21 2.86 -7.57 -9.76
N PHE A 22 2.07 -7.97 -8.75
CA PHE A 22 2.45 -7.77 -7.35
C PHE A 22 3.74 -8.54 -7.02
N GLN A 23 3.87 -9.78 -7.50
CA GLN A 23 5.10 -10.55 -7.29
C GLN A 23 6.32 -9.88 -7.92
N TYR A 24 6.17 -9.36 -9.14
CA TYR A 24 7.21 -8.62 -9.84
C TYR A 24 7.62 -7.35 -9.08
N PHE A 25 6.66 -6.53 -8.67
CA PHE A 25 6.98 -5.27 -7.99
C PHE A 25 7.56 -5.49 -6.59
N ALA A 26 7.21 -6.58 -5.89
CA ALA A 26 7.92 -6.99 -4.66
C ALA A 26 9.39 -7.28 -4.94
N GLN A 27 9.69 -8.12 -5.94
CA GLN A 27 11.06 -8.42 -6.36
C GLN A 27 11.83 -7.16 -6.75
N GLU A 28 11.22 -6.31 -7.57
CA GLU A 28 11.82 -5.04 -8.02
C GLU A 28 12.14 -4.13 -6.83
N THR A 29 11.22 -4.01 -5.88
CA THR A 29 11.42 -3.23 -4.65
C THR A 29 12.59 -3.79 -3.83
N TRP A 30 12.65 -5.11 -3.66
CA TRP A 30 13.74 -5.78 -2.97
C TRP A 30 15.10 -5.46 -3.62
N ASP A 31 15.21 -5.65 -4.93
CA ASP A 31 16.42 -5.42 -5.71
C ASP A 31 16.83 -3.94 -5.69
N ARG A 32 15.86 -3.03 -5.79
CA ARG A 32 16.09 -1.59 -5.77
C ARG A 32 16.61 -1.12 -4.41
N ILE A 33 16.00 -1.56 -3.31
CA ILE A 33 16.48 -1.25 -1.96
C ILE A 33 17.87 -1.86 -1.76
N GLY A 34 18.08 -3.12 -2.14
CA GLY A 34 19.38 -3.76 -2.05
C GLY A 34 20.47 -3.03 -2.82
N TYR A 35 20.17 -2.60 -4.05
CA TYR A 35 21.07 -1.83 -4.89
C TYR A 35 21.45 -0.49 -4.26
N ALA A 36 20.46 0.24 -3.72
CA ALA A 36 20.68 1.54 -3.07
C ALA A 36 21.49 1.39 -1.77
N ARG A 37 21.10 0.46 -0.89
CA ARG A 37 21.72 0.28 0.44
C ARG A 37 23.15 -0.28 0.36
N THR A 38 23.53 -0.91 -0.75
CA THR A 38 24.90 -1.39 -0.99
C THR A 38 25.85 -0.33 -1.55
N ARG A 39 25.38 0.88 -1.89
CA ARG A 39 26.20 1.93 -2.52
C ARG A 39 26.28 3.18 -1.65
N ARG A 40 27.49 3.72 -1.52
CA ARG A 40 27.70 4.98 -0.80
C ARG A 40 27.08 6.14 -1.59
N GLY A 41 26.28 6.96 -0.90
CA GLY A 41 25.68 8.18 -1.46
C GLY A 41 24.40 7.97 -2.28
N LEU A 42 23.94 6.73 -2.46
CA LEU A 42 22.65 6.44 -3.05
C LEU A 42 21.62 6.18 -1.95
N GLU A 43 20.58 7.00 -1.91
CA GLU A 43 19.48 6.86 -0.95
C GLU A 43 18.18 6.59 -1.68
N ILE A 44 17.36 5.74 -1.07
CA ILE A 44 15.99 5.49 -1.49
C ILE A 44 15.06 5.76 -0.32
N TRP A 45 13.95 6.41 -0.63
CA TRP A 45 12.96 6.86 0.32
C TRP A 45 11.67 6.07 0.15
N GLU A 46 10.96 5.88 1.26
CA GLU A 46 9.63 5.26 1.30
C GLU A 46 8.68 5.94 0.31
N THR A 47 8.62 7.28 0.35
CA THR A 47 7.77 8.10 -0.51
C THR A 47 8.02 7.84 -2.00
N THR A 48 9.29 7.68 -2.40
CA THR A 48 9.66 7.36 -3.79
C THR A 48 9.13 5.99 -4.22
N ILE A 49 9.24 4.97 -3.35
CA ILE A 49 8.73 3.62 -3.66
C ILE A 49 7.21 3.64 -3.77
N THR A 50 6.52 4.33 -2.85
CA THR A 50 5.06 4.45 -2.90
C THR A 50 4.58 5.20 -4.14
N GLN A 51 5.26 6.27 -4.55
CA GLN A 51 4.91 6.99 -5.78
C GLN A 51 5.15 6.13 -7.02
N ASN A 52 6.25 5.36 -7.04
CA ASN A 52 6.50 4.39 -8.12
C ASN A 52 5.39 3.33 -8.17
N LEU A 53 4.92 2.83 -7.03
CA LEU A 53 3.79 1.91 -6.95
C LEU A 53 2.54 2.47 -7.64
N ILE A 54 2.14 3.70 -7.28
CA ILE A 54 0.97 4.37 -7.87
C ILE A 54 1.16 4.60 -9.37
N PHE A 55 2.33 5.10 -9.78
CA PHE A 55 2.67 5.29 -11.19
C PHE A 55 2.62 3.98 -11.99
N GLU A 56 3.17 2.90 -11.44
CA GLU A 56 3.22 1.60 -12.11
C GLU A 56 1.81 0.98 -12.22
N PHE A 57 0.95 1.13 -11.21
CA PHE A 57 -0.46 0.73 -11.32
C PHE A 57 -1.20 1.51 -12.41
N HIS A 58 -1.02 2.83 -12.46
CA HIS A 58 -1.71 3.70 -13.41
C HIS A 58 -1.24 3.43 -14.86
N THR A 59 0.07 3.37 -15.07
CA THR A 59 0.61 3.06 -16.41
C THR A 59 0.31 1.64 -16.87
N SER A 60 0.25 0.68 -15.95
CA SER A 60 -0.21 -0.69 -16.27
C SER A 60 -1.67 -0.69 -16.66
N LYS A 61 -2.54 0.05 -15.94
CA LYS A 61 -3.95 0.22 -16.30
C LYS A 61 -4.11 0.73 -17.73
N ASP A 62 -3.39 1.78 -18.11
CA ASP A 62 -3.48 2.36 -19.46
C ASP A 62 -2.99 1.38 -20.54
N LEU A 63 -1.89 0.67 -20.26
CA LEU A 63 -1.34 -0.33 -21.17
C LEU A 63 -2.29 -1.53 -21.36
N TYR A 64 -2.72 -2.16 -20.27
CA TYR A 64 -3.57 -3.35 -20.34
C TYR A 64 -4.98 -3.04 -20.82
N ASN A 65 -5.57 -1.88 -20.49
CA ASN A 65 -6.86 -1.50 -21.05
C ASN A 65 -6.81 -1.35 -22.58
N SER A 66 -5.65 -0.95 -23.13
CA SER A 66 -5.45 -0.83 -24.58
C SER A 66 -5.30 -2.19 -25.27
N LEU A 67 -4.65 -3.16 -24.62
CA LEU A 67 -4.33 -4.47 -25.22
C LEU A 67 -5.38 -5.53 -24.94
N LEU A 68 -5.87 -5.59 -23.70
CA LEU A 68 -6.82 -6.55 -23.19
C LEU A 68 -7.87 -5.81 -22.35
N PRO A 69 -8.82 -5.11 -22.99
CA PRO A 69 -9.89 -4.44 -22.28
C PRO A 69 -10.55 -5.47 -21.35
N ARG A 70 -10.68 -5.13 -20.06
CA ARG A 70 -11.31 -5.93 -18.99
C ARG A 70 -10.44 -6.89 -18.18
N THR A 71 -9.11 -6.91 -18.36
CA THR A 71 -8.25 -7.79 -17.55
C THR A 71 -7.57 -7.10 -16.38
N TRP A 72 -7.47 -5.77 -16.39
CA TRP A 72 -6.82 -5.01 -15.32
C TRP A 72 -7.82 -4.67 -14.20
N GLY A 73 -7.84 -5.49 -13.16
CA GLY A 73 -8.72 -5.33 -12.00
C GLY A 73 -8.22 -4.33 -10.95
N ILE A 74 -7.54 -3.26 -11.36
CA ILE A 74 -7.10 -2.18 -10.46
C ILE A 74 -7.59 -0.82 -10.96
N ASP A 75 -8.19 -0.04 -10.06
CA ASP A 75 -8.46 1.39 -10.26
C ASP A 75 -7.75 2.24 -9.21
N ILE A 76 -7.46 3.49 -9.56
CA ILE A 76 -6.78 4.45 -8.68
C ILE A 76 -7.49 5.79 -8.75
N LEU A 77 -7.81 6.33 -7.58
CA LEU A 77 -8.32 7.67 -7.38
C LEU A 77 -7.33 8.48 -6.52
N GLU A 78 -7.36 9.80 -6.68
CA GLU A 78 -6.59 10.75 -5.87
C GLU A 78 -7.55 11.60 -5.03
N SER A 79 -7.11 11.98 -3.83
CA SER A 79 -7.85 12.92 -2.97
C SER A 79 -8.07 14.25 -3.69
N VAL A 80 -9.26 14.84 -3.49
CA VAL A 80 -9.57 16.20 -3.96
C VAL A 80 -8.90 17.26 -3.08
N ASN A 81 -8.55 16.93 -1.84
CA ASN A 81 -7.95 17.89 -0.91
C ASN A 81 -6.45 18.06 -1.16
N GLU A 82 -6.05 19.26 -1.59
CA GLU A 82 -4.65 19.63 -1.91
C GLU A 82 -3.73 19.62 -0.67
N SER A 83 -4.26 19.76 0.55
CA SER A 83 -3.47 19.69 1.80
C SER A 83 -2.95 18.27 2.09
N THR A 84 -3.41 17.27 1.33
CA THR A 84 -3.05 15.87 1.47
C THR A 84 -1.63 15.62 0.96
N ASN A 85 -0.65 15.87 1.82
CA ASN A 85 0.78 15.77 1.50
C ASN A 85 1.40 14.38 1.75
N GLY A 86 0.60 13.41 2.22
CA GLY A 86 1.06 12.06 2.53
C GLY A 86 1.21 11.16 1.30
N ASN A 87 1.85 10.00 1.49
CA ASN A 87 1.80 8.87 0.53
C ASN A 87 1.01 7.69 1.11
N ASP A 88 0.18 7.97 2.12
CA ASP A 88 -0.73 7.02 2.72
C ASP A 88 -1.82 6.62 1.71
N ILE A 89 -2.30 5.37 1.80
CA ILE A 89 -3.18 4.75 0.81
C ILE A 89 -4.46 4.25 1.47
N GLU A 90 -5.61 4.50 0.84
CA GLU A 90 -6.81 3.68 1.04
C GLU A 90 -6.79 2.51 0.07
N LEU A 91 -6.90 1.29 0.58
CA LEU A 91 -6.92 0.09 -0.24
C LEU A 91 -8.27 -0.61 -0.08
N PHE A 92 -8.99 -0.75 -1.17
CA PHE A 92 -10.24 -1.50 -1.25
C PHE A 92 -9.97 -2.81 -1.99
N VAL A 93 -10.28 -3.94 -1.36
CA VAL A 93 -10.02 -5.26 -1.94
C VAL A 93 -11.31 -6.07 -1.94
N GLU A 94 -11.70 -6.53 -3.12
CA GLU A 94 -12.82 -7.46 -3.26
C GLU A 94 -12.49 -8.82 -2.61
N THR A 95 -13.47 -9.39 -1.93
CA THR A 95 -13.44 -10.70 -1.30
C THR A 95 -14.72 -11.43 -1.69
N THR A 96 -14.88 -12.70 -1.29
CA THR A 96 -16.13 -13.44 -1.58
C THR A 96 -17.36 -12.82 -0.91
N ASP A 97 -17.16 -12.04 0.16
CA ASP A 97 -18.24 -11.48 0.99
C ASP A 97 -18.52 -10.00 0.68
N GLY A 98 -17.82 -9.42 -0.29
CA GLY A 98 -17.87 -7.99 -0.65
C GLY A 98 -16.51 -7.31 -0.58
N ILE A 99 -16.49 -5.98 -0.59
CA ILE A 99 -15.24 -5.21 -0.63
C ILE A 99 -14.83 -4.79 0.78
N LEU A 100 -13.60 -5.13 1.18
CA LEU A 100 -13.01 -4.71 2.44
C LEU A 100 -12.17 -3.45 2.25
N PHE A 101 -12.19 -2.60 3.27
CA PHE A 101 -11.37 -1.39 3.35
C PHE A 101 -10.15 -1.61 4.25
N PHE A 102 -8.98 -1.20 3.75
CA PHE A 102 -7.73 -1.17 4.49
C PHE A 102 -7.16 0.24 4.46
N ALA A 103 -6.88 0.81 5.64
CA ALA A 103 -6.06 2.01 5.74
C ALA A 103 -4.59 1.56 5.71
N VAL A 104 -3.79 2.05 4.78
CA VAL A 104 -2.43 1.53 4.53
C VAL A 104 -1.41 2.65 4.69
N GLN A 105 -0.46 2.44 5.59
CA GLN A 105 0.70 3.30 5.73
C GLN A 105 1.96 2.56 5.28
N ALA A 106 2.78 3.18 4.43
CA ALA A 106 4.05 2.60 4.03
C ALA A 106 5.13 2.77 5.11
N LYS A 107 6.07 1.81 5.22
CA LYS A 107 7.31 1.93 6.00
C LYS A 107 8.47 1.25 5.29
N ILE A 108 9.60 1.94 5.14
CA ILE A 108 10.83 1.34 4.59
C ILE A 108 11.77 0.85 5.69
N ILE A 109 12.41 -0.30 5.45
CA ILE A 109 13.45 -0.84 6.32
C ILE A 109 14.69 0.08 6.39
N ASN A 110 15.34 0.08 7.55
CA ASN A 110 16.60 0.75 7.82
C ASN A 110 17.65 -0.23 8.37
N HIS A 111 18.89 -0.13 7.88
CA HIS A 111 20.02 -0.96 8.31
C HIS A 111 21.02 -0.18 9.18
N LYS A 112 20.75 1.09 9.52
CA LYS A 112 21.61 1.89 10.40
C LYS A 112 21.58 1.29 11.82
N GLY A 113 22.73 0.86 12.32
CA GLY A 113 22.90 0.34 13.69
C GLY A 113 22.76 -1.18 13.85
N PHE A 114 22.29 -1.89 12.81
CA PHE A 114 22.21 -3.36 12.79
C PHE A 114 23.31 -3.90 11.90
N LYS A 115 24.02 -4.96 12.34
CA LYS A 115 25.11 -5.70 11.65
C LYS A 115 25.39 -5.20 10.22
N ARG A 116 25.96 -3.99 10.11
CA ARG A 116 26.13 -3.27 8.83
C ARG A 116 27.01 -4.09 7.88
N ALA A 117 27.91 -4.87 8.48
CA ALA A 117 28.59 -5.98 7.84
C ALA A 117 27.57 -7.09 7.51
N GLY A 118 26.91 -6.94 6.37
CA GLY A 118 26.10 -7.98 5.77
C GLY A 118 24.65 -7.62 5.50
N MET A 119 24.04 -6.62 6.17
CA MET A 119 22.60 -6.33 6.03
C MET A 119 21.72 -7.56 6.28
N ILE A 120 22.11 -8.40 7.24
CA ILE A 120 21.41 -9.66 7.54
C ILE A 120 20.06 -9.47 8.24
N ASP A 121 19.83 -8.26 8.78
CA ASP A 121 18.58 -7.80 9.39
C ASP A 121 18.50 -6.27 9.28
N GLY A 122 17.34 -5.68 9.59
CA GLY A 122 17.10 -4.24 9.66
C GLY A 122 15.82 -3.94 10.44
N ASN A 123 15.57 -2.69 10.77
CA ASN A 123 14.43 -2.28 11.57
C ASN A 123 13.57 -1.20 10.90
N TYR A 124 12.42 -0.89 11.48
CA TYR A 124 11.46 0.10 10.96
C TYR A 124 11.35 1.31 11.90
N PRO A 125 12.38 2.17 11.99
CA PRO A 125 12.45 3.22 13.01
C PRO A 125 11.33 4.24 12.90
N PHE A 126 10.80 4.45 11.69
CA PHE A 126 9.72 5.40 11.43
C PHE A 126 8.31 4.86 11.78
N MET A 127 8.19 3.64 12.33
CA MET A 127 6.93 3.18 12.92
C MET A 127 6.59 3.91 14.22
N ASN A 128 7.60 4.31 15.01
CA ASN A 128 7.42 5.10 16.23
C ASN A 128 7.41 6.61 15.95
N HIS A 129 6.99 7.03 14.77
CA HIS A 129 6.97 8.46 14.45
C HIS A 129 5.75 9.12 15.09
N GLU A 130 5.98 10.23 15.79
CA GLU A 130 4.94 11.07 16.34
C GLU A 130 4.68 12.29 15.45
N VAL A 131 3.41 12.62 15.24
CA VAL A 131 2.97 13.84 14.57
C VAL A 131 2.25 14.70 15.61
N SER A 132 2.88 15.81 15.98
CA SER A 132 2.38 16.74 16.99
C SER A 132 1.96 16.05 18.30
N GLY A 133 2.78 15.11 18.78
CA GLY A 133 2.58 14.37 20.04
C GLY A 133 1.63 13.17 19.97
N ASN A 134 1.11 12.83 18.78
CA ASN A 134 0.31 11.61 18.58
C ASN A 134 1.12 10.58 17.76
N ASN A 135 1.10 9.31 18.16
CA ASN A 135 1.77 8.27 17.38
C ASN A 135 1.03 8.06 16.04
N GLN A 136 1.77 8.00 14.94
CA GLN A 136 1.17 7.74 13.62
C GLN A 136 0.36 6.44 13.57
N ILE A 137 0.78 5.42 14.33
CA ILE A 137 0.05 4.15 14.38
C ILE A 137 -1.33 4.30 15.01
N ASP A 138 -1.47 5.18 16.01
CA ASP A 138 -2.76 5.47 16.63
C ASP A 138 -3.66 6.17 15.61
N LEU A 139 -3.13 7.18 14.90
CA LEU A 139 -3.86 7.89 13.83
C LEU A 139 -4.34 6.96 12.71
N LEU A 140 -3.50 6.00 12.32
CA LEU A 140 -3.83 4.97 11.32
C LEU A 140 -4.94 4.04 11.83
N CYS A 141 -4.84 3.56 13.08
CA CYS A 141 -5.85 2.69 13.69
C CYS A 141 -7.20 3.41 13.83
N ASP A 142 -7.19 4.65 14.33
CA ASP A 142 -8.39 5.47 14.51
C ASP A 142 -9.08 5.78 13.17
N TYR A 143 -8.29 5.99 12.10
CA TYR A 143 -8.83 6.18 10.77
C TYR A 143 -9.52 4.92 10.25
N ALA A 144 -8.85 3.78 10.35
CA ALA A 144 -9.41 2.50 9.94
C ALA A 144 -10.70 2.19 10.71
N ASP A 145 -10.70 2.36 12.03
CA ASP A 145 -11.84 2.04 12.89
C ASP A 145 -13.06 2.92 12.58
N ARG A 146 -12.87 4.23 12.38
CA ARG A 146 -13.97 5.13 12.00
C ARG A 146 -14.61 4.79 10.66
N LYS A 147 -13.83 4.22 9.74
CA LYS A 147 -14.33 3.76 8.44
C LYS A 147 -14.81 2.30 8.49
N GLY A 148 -14.59 1.57 9.58
CA GLY A 148 -14.91 0.14 9.64
C GLY A 148 -13.99 -0.71 8.76
N GLY A 149 -12.71 -0.35 8.70
CA GLY A 149 -11.66 -1.06 7.96
C GLY A 149 -10.58 -1.67 8.86
N VAL A 150 -9.51 -2.14 8.22
CA VAL A 150 -8.37 -2.75 8.92
C VAL A 150 -7.12 -1.89 8.69
N PRO A 151 -6.41 -1.47 9.74
CA PRO A 151 -5.18 -0.70 9.60
C PRO A 151 -4.00 -1.62 9.25
N LEU A 152 -3.30 -1.33 8.16
CA LEU A 152 -2.17 -2.10 7.68
C LEU A 152 -0.92 -1.22 7.54
N TYR A 153 0.23 -1.84 7.78
CA TYR A 153 1.48 -1.35 7.22
C TYR A 153 1.78 -2.06 5.89
N LEU A 154 2.26 -1.30 4.92
CA LEU A 154 2.97 -1.79 3.73
C LEU A 154 4.47 -1.61 3.95
N LEU A 155 5.19 -2.70 4.15
CA LEU A 155 6.61 -2.68 4.47
C LEU A 155 7.45 -2.89 3.21
N TYR A 156 8.42 -2.02 3.00
CA TYR A 156 9.41 -2.14 1.92
C TYR A 156 10.74 -2.64 2.47
N ASN A 157 11.20 -3.78 1.97
CA ASN A 157 12.20 -4.59 2.66
C ASN A 157 13.39 -4.97 1.77
N TYR A 158 14.51 -5.23 2.44
CA TYR A 158 15.68 -5.89 1.89
C TYR A 158 16.56 -6.40 3.04
N VAL A 159 16.96 -7.67 3.00
CA VAL A 159 18.01 -8.22 3.87
C VAL A 159 18.85 -9.22 3.08
N LYS A 160 20.15 -9.36 3.36
CA LYS A 160 20.96 -10.46 2.83
C LYS A 160 20.92 -11.63 3.81
N ASN A 161 19.76 -12.23 3.91
CA ASN A 161 19.55 -13.41 4.72
C ASN A 161 18.93 -14.52 3.86
N ASN A 162 19.15 -15.77 4.24
CA ASN A 162 18.55 -16.91 3.56
C ASN A 162 17.28 -17.30 4.30
N PHE A 163 16.15 -17.27 3.60
CA PHE A 163 14.91 -17.88 4.09
C PHE A 163 14.65 -19.14 3.27
N PRO A 164 14.14 -20.21 3.89
CA PRO A 164 13.67 -21.34 3.13
C PRO A 164 12.50 -20.89 2.24
N SER A 165 12.43 -21.43 1.03
CA SER A 165 11.29 -21.27 0.14
C SER A 165 10.00 -21.59 0.89
N LYS A 166 8.96 -20.77 0.68
CA LYS A 166 7.65 -20.93 1.31
C LYS A 166 6.58 -21.18 0.28
N ASN A 167 5.47 -21.76 0.72
CA ASN A 167 4.25 -21.86 -0.07
C ASN A 167 3.15 -21.05 0.61
N LEU A 168 2.51 -20.14 -0.13
CA LEU A 168 1.32 -19.44 0.32
C LEU A 168 0.39 -19.25 -0.86
N CYS A 169 -0.88 -19.60 -0.68
CA CYS A 169 -1.89 -19.53 -1.74
C CYS A 169 -1.49 -20.30 -3.00
N TYR A 170 -0.90 -21.48 -2.82
CA TYR A 170 -0.43 -22.35 -3.91
C TYR A 170 0.70 -21.75 -4.76
N ILE A 171 1.34 -20.67 -4.28
CA ILE A 171 2.51 -20.04 -4.91
C ILE A 171 3.72 -20.39 -4.05
N ASN A 172 4.73 -21.02 -4.68
CA ASN A 172 6.05 -21.16 -4.08
C ASN A 172 6.82 -19.85 -4.29
N PHE A 173 7.45 -19.35 -3.24
CA PHE A 173 8.16 -18.09 -3.30
C PHE A 173 9.41 -18.07 -2.41
N GLU A 174 10.33 -17.19 -2.79
CA GLU A 174 11.58 -16.90 -2.09
C GLU A 174 11.50 -15.59 -1.31
N ILE A 175 12.55 -15.29 -0.55
CA ILE A 175 12.60 -14.14 0.39
C ILE A 175 12.31 -12.80 -0.29
N GLU A 176 12.67 -12.65 -1.55
CA GLU A 176 12.51 -11.43 -2.35
C GLU A 176 11.04 -11.03 -2.53
N GLN A 177 10.11 -11.98 -2.41
CA GLN A 177 8.68 -11.67 -2.41
C GLN A 177 8.24 -10.91 -1.15
N TYR A 178 9.08 -10.84 -0.12
CA TYR A 178 8.92 -9.91 1.00
C TYR A 178 9.44 -8.51 0.70
N GLY A 179 9.97 -8.21 -0.49
CA GLY A 179 10.32 -6.83 -0.89
C GLY A 179 9.18 -5.84 -0.67
N CYS A 180 7.95 -6.31 -0.84
CA CYS A 180 6.75 -5.68 -0.30
C CYS A 180 5.99 -6.68 0.58
N SER A 181 5.72 -6.32 1.84
CA SER A 181 4.90 -7.13 2.73
C SER A 181 3.83 -6.30 3.43
N ILE A 182 2.79 -6.95 3.91
CA ILE A 182 1.72 -6.32 4.69
C ILE A 182 1.66 -6.90 6.10
N SER A 183 1.36 -6.06 7.07
CA SER A 183 1.15 -6.48 8.46
C SER A 183 0.06 -5.65 9.13
N ASN A 184 -0.72 -6.28 10.00
CA ASN A 184 -1.76 -5.60 10.77
C ASN A 184 -1.13 -4.64 11.78
N ALA A 185 -1.43 -3.35 11.64
CA ALA A 185 -0.86 -2.32 12.49
C ALA A 185 -1.27 -2.48 13.96
N LYS A 186 -2.51 -2.93 14.25
CA LYS A 186 -2.95 -3.18 15.63
C LYS A 186 -2.14 -4.27 16.32
N ASN A 187 -1.80 -5.33 15.58
CA ASN A 187 -0.97 -6.41 16.08
C ASN A 187 0.47 -5.92 16.37
N ILE A 188 1.06 -5.15 15.45
CA ILE A 188 2.38 -4.52 15.70
C ILE A 188 2.30 -3.63 16.95
N ARG A 189 1.29 -2.76 17.03
CA ARG A 189 1.09 -1.86 18.18
C ARG A 189 1.06 -2.63 19.50
N ALA A 190 0.22 -3.66 19.60
CA ALA A 190 0.03 -4.42 20.83
C ALA A 190 1.30 -5.17 21.28
N ASN A 191 2.12 -5.62 20.31
CA ASN A 191 3.32 -6.39 20.60
C ASN A 191 4.56 -5.54 20.85
N ASN A 192 4.62 -4.34 20.26
CA ASN A 192 5.81 -3.49 20.25
C ASN A 192 5.69 -2.24 21.14
N PHE A 193 4.49 -1.86 21.58
CA PHE A 193 4.29 -0.77 22.53
C PHE A 193 3.91 -1.30 23.91
N LYS A 194 4.84 -1.22 24.87
CA LYS A 194 4.62 -1.70 26.25
C LYS A 194 5.10 -0.67 27.25
N GLY A 195 4.24 -0.32 28.21
CA GLY A 195 4.58 0.60 29.30
C GLY A 195 5.01 2.00 28.83
N GLY A 196 4.46 2.49 27.71
CA GLY A 196 4.83 3.78 27.13
C GLY A 196 6.14 3.78 26.33
N VAL A 197 6.78 2.62 26.15
CA VAL A 197 8.04 2.47 25.42
C VAL A 197 7.81 1.68 24.13
N TRP A 198 8.34 2.20 23.03
CA TRP A 198 8.29 1.55 21.73
C TRP A 198 9.53 0.67 21.49
N ALA A 199 9.32 -0.63 21.33
CA ALA A 199 10.31 -1.56 20.81
C ALA A 199 10.22 -1.58 19.28
N ILE A 200 11.14 -0.93 18.59
CA ILE A 200 11.13 -0.86 17.11
C ILE A 200 11.33 -2.26 16.53
N PRO A 201 10.35 -2.81 15.77
CA PRO A 201 10.46 -4.17 15.26
C PRO A 201 11.56 -4.29 14.20
N THR A 202 12.18 -5.46 14.13
CA THR A 202 13.09 -5.84 13.04
C THR A 202 12.38 -6.64 11.94
N PHE A 203 13.05 -6.80 10.79
CA PHE A 203 12.55 -7.64 9.70
C PHE A 203 12.35 -9.07 10.18
N LEU A 204 13.31 -9.64 10.92
CA LEU A 204 13.23 -11.02 11.43
C LEU A 204 12.18 -11.22 12.54
N GLU A 205 11.80 -10.16 13.25
CA GLU A 205 10.72 -10.23 14.25
C GLU A 205 9.31 -10.20 13.62
N LEU A 206 9.19 -9.61 12.43
CA LEU A 206 7.94 -9.55 11.69
C LEU A 206 7.80 -10.68 10.66
N HIS A 207 8.89 -11.07 10.01
CA HIS A 207 8.87 -12.05 8.92
C HIS A 207 9.44 -13.38 9.39
N PRO A 208 8.80 -14.49 9.02
CA PRO A 208 7.67 -14.61 8.10
C PRO A 208 6.29 -14.63 8.79
N ASP A 209 6.26 -14.53 10.11
CA ASP A 209 5.09 -14.95 10.87
C ASP A 209 4.05 -13.85 11.02
N LYS A 210 4.43 -12.59 11.22
CA LYS A 210 3.51 -11.45 11.47
C LYS A 210 3.27 -10.58 10.24
N ALA A 211 4.01 -10.82 9.16
CA ALA A 211 3.90 -10.08 7.91
C ALA A 211 3.77 -11.05 6.73
N LEU A 212 2.83 -10.76 5.84
CA LEU A 212 2.57 -11.56 4.64
C LEU A 212 3.20 -10.89 3.43
N PRO A 213 3.71 -11.64 2.44
CA PRO A 213 4.03 -11.06 1.13
C PRO A 213 2.80 -10.35 0.57
N TRP A 214 2.95 -9.14 0.06
CA TRP A 214 1.79 -8.33 -0.33
C TRP A 214 1.00 -8.91 -1.53
N PHE A 215 1.59 -9.84 -2.30
CA PHE A 215 0.91 -10.51 -3.42
C PHE A 215 -0.32 -11.27 -2.95
N VAL A 216 -0.41 -11.60 -1.66
CA VAL A 216 -1.60 -12.25 -1.10
C VAL A 216 -2.89 -11.48 -1.33
N ILE A 217 -2.79 -10.16 -1.51
CA ILE A 217 -3.94 -9.29 -1.79
C ILE A 217 -4.63 -9.74 -3.09
N PRO A 218 -4.03 -9.61 -4.29
CA PRO A 218 -4.69 -10.06 -5.52
C PRO A 218 -4.65 -11.58 -5.73
N CYS A 219 -3.72 -12.32 -5.13
CA CYS A 219 -3.60 -13.76 -5.38
C CYS A 219 -4.51 -14.60 -4.47
N CYS A 220 -4.88 -14.09 -3.30
CA CYS A 220 -5.60 -14.87 -2.28
C CYS A 220 -6.89 -14.23 -1.82
N PHE A 221 -6.87 -12.93 -1.46
CA PHE A 221 -8.01 -12.30 -0.79
C PHE A 221 -9.26 -12.31 -1.67
N LEU A 222 -9.09 -12.19 -2.99
CA LEU A 222 -10.19 -12.26 -3.97
C LEU A 222 -11.03 -13.54 -3.87
N ASN A 223 -10.43 -14.65 -3.42
CA ASN A 223 -11.09 -15.96 -3.32
C ASN A 223 -11.29 -16.39 -1.85
N LYS A 224 -11.33 -15.43 -0.93
CA LYS A 224 -11.49 -15.70 0.51
C LYS A 224 -12.66 -14.92 1.08
N THR A 225 -13.26 -15.46 2.12
CA THR A 225 -14.23 -14.78 2.96
C THR A 225 -13.55 -13.69 3.79
N LYS A 226 -14.32 -12.71 4.26
CA LYS A 226 -13.86 -11.68 5.21
C LYS A 226 -13.20 -12.32 6.42
N ALA A 227 -13.80 -13.37 6.96
CA ALA A 227 -13.28 -14.07 8.14
C ALA A 227 -11.90 -14.72 7.88
N GLU A 228 -11.69 -15.30 6.71
CA GLU A 228 -10.40 -15.89 6.32
C GLU A 228 -9.32 -14.83 6.09
N VAL A 229 -9.67 -13.71 5.44
CA VAL A 229 -8.74 -12.58 5.25
C VAL A 229 -8.29 -12.02 6.60
N LEU A 230 -9.21 -11.76 7.53
CA LEU A 230 -8.87 -11.29 8.88
C LEU A 230 -8.01 -12.30 9.65
N LYS A 231 -8.27 -13.60 9.50
CA LYS A 231 -7.44 -14.65 10.10
C LYS A 231 -6.01 -14.64 9.54
N MET A 232 -5.85 -14.50 8.22
CA MET A 232 -4.53 -14.40 7.59
C MET A 232 -3.74 -13.19 8.10
N LEU A 233 -4.42 -12.05 8.27
CA LEU A 233 -3.83 -10.82 8.80
C LEU A 233 -3.61 -10.83 10.32
N GLN A 234 -3.92 -11.95 11.01
CA GLN A 234 -3.90 -12.04 12.47
C GLN A 234 -4.66 -10.91 13.14
N ALA A 235 -5.78 -10.53 12.54
CA ALA A 235 -6.71 -9.53 13.03
C ALA A 235 -7.86 -10.21 13.79
N THR A 236 -7.54 -11.18 14.63
CA THR A 236 -8.53 -12.01 15.35
C THR A 236 -9.17 -11.28 16.52
N ASP A 237 -8.55 -10.20 16.98
CA ASP A 237 -9.01 -9.28 18.01
C ASP A 237 -10.01 -8.24 17.49
N LEU A 238 -10.14 -8.08 16.17
CA LEU A 238 -11.14 -7.21 15.58
C LEU A 238 -12.55 -7.83 15.68
N ASP A 239 -13.50 -7.03 16.17
CA ASP A 239 -14.91 -7.39 16.06
C ASP A 239 -15.31 -7.40 14.58
N LYS A 240 -15.63 -8.59 14.05
CA LYS A 240 -16.01 -8.76 12.65
C LYS A 240 -17.25 -7.95 12.26
N ASN A 241 -18.08 -7.57 13.23
CA ASN A 241 -19.28 -6.78 13.00
C ASN A 241 -18.97 -5.28 12.80
N THR A 242 -17.81 -4.80 13.24
CA THR A 242 -17.38 -3.41 13.00
C THR A 242 -16.71 -3.25 11.65
N ILE A 243 -16.26 -4.35 11.02
CA ILE A 243 -15.69 -4.34 9.68
C ILE A 243 -16.80 -4.27 8.63
N LYS A 244 -16.89 -3.11 7.98
CA LYS A 244 -17.87 -2.80 6.94
C LYS A 244 -17.52 -3.54 5.64
N ASN A 245 -18.56 -4.06 5.00
CA ASN A 245 -18.49 -4.45 3.60
C ASN A 245 -18.93 -3.25 2.76
N TYR A 246 -18.10 -2.85 1.80
CA TYR A 246 -18.36 -1.71 0.93
C TYR A 246 -18.97 -2.16 -0.40
N ASP A 247 -19.77 -1.26 -0.98
CA ASP A 247 -20.23 -1.37 -2.35
C ASP A 247 -19.30 -0.62 -3.30
N LEU A 248 -19.11 -1.15 -4.51
CA LEU A 248 -18.21 -0.56 -5.50
C LEU A 248 -18.69 0.83 -5.95
N TYR A 249 -20.01 1.02 -6.09
CA TYR A 249 -20.61 2.29 -6.47
C TYR A 249 -20.31 3.37 -5.43
N ASP A 250 -20.46 3.07 -4.14
CA ASP A 250 -20.16 3.99 -3.05
C ASP A 250 -18.69 4.42 -3.06
N ILE A 251 -17.77 3.48 -3.33
CA ILE A 251 -16.33 3.76 -3.39
C ILE A 251 -15.99 4.67 -4.57
N GLN A 252 -16.64 4.46 -5.73
CA GLN A 252 -16.35 5.19 -6.97
C GLN A 252 -17.04 6.56 -7.06
N THR A 253 -18.16 6.74 -6.38
CA THR A 253 -18.95 7.99 -6.40
C THR A 253 -18.66 8.91 -5.20
N ASP A 254 -17.71 8.52 -4.36
CA ASP A 254 -17.22 9.32 -3.24
C ASP A 254 -16.62 10.65 -3.74
N ARG A 255 -17.23 11.76 -3.32
CA ARG A 255 -16.88 13.12 -3.77
C ARG A 255 -15.53 13.61 -3.23
N GLU A 256 -14.97 12.94 -2.24
CA GLU A 256 -13.62 13.26 -1.74
C GLU A 256 -12.52 12.75 -2.69
N TRP A 257 -12.88 12.00 -3.73
CA TRP A 257 -11.95 11.32 -4.62
C TRP A 257 -12.21 11.64 -6.08
N LYS A 258 -11.14 11.85 -6.84
CA LYS A 258 -11.17 12.09 -8.29
C LYS A 258 -10.35 11.05 -9.03
N SER A 259 -10.82 10.68 -10.23
CA SER A 259 -10.07 9.81 -11.13
C SER A 259 -8.81 10.53 -11.63
N LEU A 260 -7.68 9.81 -11.66
CA LEU A 260 -6.46 10.25 -12.33
C LEU A 260 -6.67 10.21 -13.86
N LYS A 261 -7.16 11.30 -14.44
CA LYS A 261 -7.33 11.46 -15.89
C LYS A 261 -6.09 12.13 -16.49
N PRO A 262 -5.71 11.81 -17.73
CA PRO A 262 -4.73 12.61 -18.46
C PRO A 262 -5.18 14.07 -18.53
N PHE A 263 -4.22 14.99 -18.47
CA PHE A 263 -4.52 16.39 -18.79
C PHE A 263 -5.11 16.45 -20.19
N THR A 264 -6.33 16.99 -20.30
CA THR A 264 -6.87 17.42 -21.58
C THR A 264 -6.51 18.88 -21.76
N ASP A 265 -6.03 19.26 -22.95
CA ASP A 265 -5.51 20.61 -23.27
C ASP A 265 -6.51 21.79 -23.11
N ILE A 266 -7.66 21.57 -22.45
CA ILE A 266 -8.77 22.53 -22.36
C ILE A 266 -9.33 22.66 -20.92
N GLU A 267 -8.61 22.25 -19.88
CA GLU A 267 -8.97 22.76 -18.54
C GLU A 267 -8.25 24.10 -18.34
N PRO A 268 -8.96 25.25 -18.40
CA PRO A 268 -8.34 26.53 -18.10
C PRO A 268 -7.77 26.42 -16.68
N ASP A 269 -6.50 26.81 -16.55
CA ASP A 269 -5.74 26.83 -15.31
C ASP A 269 -6.68 27.14 -14.14
N PHE A 270 -6.80 26.16 -13.24
CA PHE A 270 -7.63 26.29 -12.06
C PHE A 270 -7.15 27.55 -11.36
N VAL A 271 -7.99 28.60 -11.46
CA VAL A 271 -7.74 29.92 -10.91
C VAL A 271 -7.32 29.72 -9.47
N GLU A 272 -6.07 30.07 -9.19
CA GLU A 272 -5.45 30.18 -7.87
C GLU A 272 -6.28 31.20 -7.07
N LYS A 273 -7.43 30.76 -6.56
CA LYS A 273 -8.33 31.59 -5.77
C LYS A 273 -7.67 31.77 -4.43
N ASN A 274 -7.06 32.95 -4.25
CA ASN A 274 -6.79 33.64 -2.99
C ASN A 274 -7.56 33.03 -1.80
N ARG A 275 -6.95 32.06 -1.12
CA ARG A 275 -7.33 31.62 0.21
C ARG A 275 -6.26 32.09 1.18
N LEU A 276 -6.41 33.34 1.59
CA LEU A 276 -5.67 33.88 2.72
C LEU A 276 -6.67 34.12 3.85
N ASN A 277 -6.39 33.47 4.99
CA ASN A 277 -6.82 33.81 6.35
C ASN A 277 -7.87 32.93 7.07
N SER A 278 -8.28 31.77 6.55
CA SER A 278 -9.04 30.77 7.35
C SER A 278 -8.44 29.35 7.36
N GLU A 279 -7.32 29.12 6.67
CA GLU A 279 -6.71 27.80 6.53
C GLU A 279 -5.77 27.42 7.68
N GLU A 280 -5.17 28.35 8.43
CA GLU A 280 -4.15 27.97 9.44
C GLU A 280 -4.67 27.12 10.62
N GLU A 281 -5.93 27.28 11.05
CA GLU A 281 -6.51 26.44 12.11
C GLU A 281 -7.01 25.10 11.58
N ASN A 282 -7.63 25.08 10.39
CA ASN A 282 -8.05 23.83 9.76
C ASN A 282 -6.85 22.99 9.30
N ASP A 283 -5.78 23.61 8.80
CA ASP A 283 -4.51 22.94 8.46
C ASP A 283 -3.86 22.30 9.68
N LYS A 284 -3.93 22.94 10.85
CA LYS A 284 -3.40 22.36 12.10
C LYS A 284 -4.20 21.13 12.51
N ILE A 285 -5.53 21.13 12.34
CA ILE A 285 -6.40 19.99 12.65
C ILE A 285 -6.25 18.87 11.60
N GLU A 286 -6.09 19.21 10.32
CA GLU A 286 -5.86 18.24 9.25
C GLU A 286 -4.49 17.56 9.35
N LYS A 287 -3.45 18.30 9.78
CA LYS A 287 -2.12 17.72 10.09
C LYS A 287 -2.13 16.70 11.23
N LEU A 288 -3.17 16.68 12.06
CA LEU A 288 -3.32 15.74 13.18
C LEU A 288 -4.03 14.44 12.79
N ARG A 289 -4.32 14.19 11.51
CA ARG A 289 -5.07 13.02 11.07
C ARG A 289 -4.31 12.22 10.03
N PHE A 290 -4.56 10.91 10.01
CA PHE A 290 -4.21 10.09 8.86
C PHE A 290 -5.01 10.58 7.64
N ASN A 291 -4.30 11.03 6.61
CA ASN A 291 -4.88 11.67 5.44
C ASN A 291 -4.34 10.99 4.16
N PRO A 292 -5.02 9.95 3.66
CA PRO A 292 -4.56 9.18 2.52
C PRO A 292 -4.67 9.99 1.23
N ARG A 293 -3.61 9.96 0.43
CA ARG A 293 -3.56 10.68 -0.86
C ARG A 293 -4.17 9.89 -1.99
N PHE A 294 -4.00 8.57 -1.96
CA PHE A 294 -4.42 7.68 -3.03
C PHE A 294 -5.42 6.66 -2.51
N ARG A 295 -6.40 6.33 -3.35
CA ARG A 295 -7.33 5.23 -3.14
C ARG A 295 -7.13 4.22 -4.25
N VAL A 296 -6.73 3.02 -3.88
CA VAL A 296 -6.51 1.88 -4.78
C VAL A 296 -7.66 0.90 -4.60
N ILE A 297 -8.28 0.49 -5.70
CA ILE A 297 -9.38 -0.47 -5.70
C ILE A 297 -8.92 -1.70 -6.47
N ILE A 298 -8.99 -2.88 -5.85
CA ILE A 298 -8.62 -4.16 -6.46
C ILE A 298 -9.86 -5.04 -6.52
N SER A 299 -10.39 -5.21 -7.73
CA SER A 299 -11.64 -5.94 -7.97
C SER A 299 -11.68 -6.46 -9.41
N PRO A 300 -11.87 -7.78 -9.63
CA PRO A 300 -12.13 -8.34 -10.95
C PRO A 300 -13.35 -7.71 -11.66
N ASN A 301 -14.35 -7.28 -10.88
CA ASN A 301 -15.62 -6.76 -11.36
C ASN A 301 -15.57 -5.30 -11.86
N LEU A 302 -14.48 -4.56 -11.62
CA LEU A 302 -14.25 -3.20 -12.17
C LEU A 302 -14.45 -3.12 -13.69
N SER A 303 -14.17 -4.23 -14.38
CA SER A 303 -14.27 -4.31 -15.82
C SER A 303 -15.70 -4.38 -16.37
N TYR A 304 -16.67 -4.78 -15.54
CA TYR A 304 -18.04 -5.08 -15.96
C TYR A 304 -18.96 -3.85 -15.93
N GLN A 305 -18.71 -2.90 -15.02
CA GLN A 305 -19.60 -1.76 -14.78
C GLN A 305 -19.42 -0.57 -15.75
N ARG A 306 -18.30 -0.46 -16.48
CA ARG A 306 -18.07 0.67 -17.43
C ARG A 306 -18.93 0.62 -18.71
N LYS A 307 -20.00 -0.18 -18.74
CA LYS A 307 -20.87 -0.41 -19.89
C LYS A 307 -22.35 -0.04 -19.66
N GLN A 308 -22.71 0.32 -18.44
CA GLN A 308 -24.03 0.88 -18.13
C GLN A 308 -23.91 2.40 -18.06
#